data_AF-C1A2C1-F1
#
_entry.id   AF-C1A2C1-F1
#
_cell.length_a   1.000
_cell.length_b   1.000
_cell.length_c   1.000
_cell.angle_alpha   90.00
_cell.angle_beta   90.00
_cell.angle_gamma   90.00
#
_symmetry.space_group_name_H-M   'P 1'
#
loop_
_entity.id
_entity.type
_entity.pdbx_description
1 polymer ?
#
loop_
_entity_poly.entity_id
_entity_poly.type
_entity_poly.pdbx_seq_one_letter_code
_entity_poly.pdbx_strand_id
1 'polypeptide(L)'
;MSAGIDEARRRVQVQETGAALLKLGATNASASVLLAKLVQVVAEEAARTPRFAKAIESAFAVPSDGSAAAVPASAPAPRRRAAAPKVKREPGAFDPFDVFKVDGEAVLLERLSALDADGIKDIIAEQEIDTHKETGRKRKVDVLAVWTVERVKALTSKGSAFR
;
A
#
# COMPACT_ATOMS: atom_id res chain seq x y z
N MET A 1 -37.44 7.87 3.18
CA MET A 1 -37.61 8.62 1.91
C MET A 1 -36.33 9.31 1.42
N SER A 2 -35.38 9.70 2.29
CA SER A 2 -34.14 10.40 1.88
C SER A 2 -33.21 9.59 0.94
N ALA A 3 -32.91 8.32 1.28
CA ALA A 3 -31.94 7.53 0.51
C ALA A 3 -32.34 7.28 -0.97
N GLY A 4 -33.65 7.23 -1.25
CA GLY A 4 -34.15 7.08 -2.61
C GLY A 4 -33.97 8.34 -3.47
N ILE A 5 -34.07 9.52 -2.85
CA ILE A 5 -33.86 10.81 -3.51
C ILE A 5 -32.37 11.01 -3.83
N ASP A 6 -31.48 10.60 -2.91
CA ASP A 6 -30.02 10.69 -3.10
C ASP A 6 -29.55 9.77 -4.23
N GLU A 7 -30.11 8.56 -4.31
CA GLU A 7 -29.82 7.62 -5.38
C GLU A 7 -30.32 8.13 -6.75
N ALA A 8 -31.53 8.69 -6.81
CA ALA A 8 -32.05 9.28 -8.04
C ALA A 8 -31.17 10.43 -8.53
N ARG A 9 -30.73 11.31 -7.61
CA ARG A 9 -29.82 12.41 -7.94
C ARG A 9 -28.48 11.92 -8.49
N ARG A 10 -27.89 10.88 -7.89
CA ARG A 10 -26.64 10.29 -8.39
C ARG A 10 -26.78 9.76 -9.83
N ARG A 11 -27.89 9.10 -10.13
CA ARG A 11 -28.16 8.59 -11.49
C ARG A 11 -28.24 9.71 -12.52
N VAL A 12 -28.94 10.80 -12.19
CA VAL A 12 -29.02 11.98 -13.05
C VAL A 12 -27.62 12.55 -13.32
N GLN A 13 -26.79 12.72 -12.28
CA GLN A 13 -25.42 13.24 -12.44
C GLN A 13 -24.55 12.38 -13.37
N VAL A 14 -24.66 11.05 -13.27
CA VAL A 14 -23.95 10.12 -14.15
C VAL A 14 -24.44 10.25 -15.60
N GLN A 15 -25.76 10.37 -15.80
CA GLN A 15 -26.34 10.57 -17.13
C GLN A 15 -25.90 11.90 -17.76
N GLU A 16 -25.89 12.98 -16.98
CA GLU A 16 -25.40 14.30 -17.43
C GLU A 16 -23.93 14.24 -17.86
N THR A 17 -23.10 13.52 -17.11
CA THR A 17 -21.68 13.32 -17.46
C THR A 17 -21.54 12.58 -18.79
N GLY A 18 -22.33 11.52 -18.99
CA GLY A 18 -22.38 10.79 -20.26
C GLY A 18 -22.82 11.69 -21.42
N ALA A 19 -23.85 12.51 -21.23
CA ALA A 19 -24.33 13.45 -22.24
C ALA A 19 -23.27 14.52 -22.59
N ALA A 20 -22.53 15.02 -21.60
CA ALA A 20 -21.43 15.96 -21.82
C ALA A 20 -20.29 15.34 -22.65
N LEU A 21 -19.93 14.08 -22.39
CA LEU A 21 -18.94 13.35 -23.18
C LEU A 21 -19.41 13.11 -24.61
N LEU A 22 -20.69 12.80 -24.84
CA LEU A 22 -21.26 12.66 -26.18
C LEU A 22 -21.23 13.99 -26.95
N LYS A 23 -21.59 15.10 -26.29
CA LYS A 23 -21.51 16.44 -26.87
C LYS A 23 -20.07 16.81 -27.23
N LEU A 24 -19.10 16.47 -26.38
CA LEU A 24 -17.68 16.62 -26.69
C LEU A 24 -17.27 15.75 -27.89
N GLY A 25 -17.79 14.54 -28.01
CA GLY A 25 -17.49 13.65 -29.13
C GLY A 25 -17.89 14.22 -30.49
N ALA A 26 -18.95 15.03 -30.54
CA ALA A 26 -19.38 15.71 -31.76
C ALA A 26 -18.39 16.77 -32.27
N THR A 27 -17.56 17.34 -31.39
CA THR A 27 -16.54 18.34 -31.76
C THR A 27 -15.12 17.76 -31.74
N ASN A 28 -14.85 16.81 -30.84
CA ASN A 28 -13.57 16.13 -30.68
C ASN A 28 -13.77 14.70 -30.17
N ALA A 29 -13.87 13.76 -31.11
CA ALA A 29 -14.07 12.34 -30.83
C ALA A 29 -12.94 11.73 -29.99
N SER A 30 -11.69 12.10 -30.27
CA SER A 30 -10.52 11.54 -29.57
C SER A 30 -10.51 11.95 -28.09
N ALA A 31 -10.73 13.23 -27.79
CA ALA A 31 -10.78 13.74 -26.43
C ALA A 31 -11.93 13.13 -25.62
N SER A 32 -13.11 12.96 -26.22
CA SER A 32 -14.25 12.30 -25.59
C SER A 32 -13.93 10.86 -25.17
N VAL A 33 -13.35 10.07 -26.08
CA VAL A 33 -12.97 8.68 -25.80
C VAL A 33 -11.89 8.59 -24.72
N LEU A 34 -10.88 9.47 -24.77
CA LEU A 34 -9.79 9.47 -23.78
C LEU A 34 -10.31 9.81 -22.37
N LEU A 35 -11.17 10.81 -22.24
CA LEU A 35 -11.76 11.17 -20.95
C LEU A 35 -12.68 10.08 -20.40
N ALA A 36 -13.49 9.44 -21.26
CA ALA A 36 -14.32 8.31 -20.86
C ALA A 36 -13.47 7.15 -20.29
N LYS A 37 -12.37 6.80 -20.98
CA LYS A 37 -11.43 5.76 -20.50
C LYS A 37 -10.75 6.14 -19.19
N LEU A 38 -10.36 7.41 -19.04
CA LEU A 38 -9.75 7.90 -17.80
C LEU A 38 -10.71 7.75 -16.62
N VAL A 39 -11.95 8.22 -16.77
CA VAL A 39 -12.97 8.11 -15.71
C VAL A 39 -13.24 6.65 -15.36
N GLN A 40 -13.30 5.77 -16.35
CA GLN A 40 -13.48 4.33 -16.11
C GLN A 40 -12.33 3.73 -15.27
N VAL A 41 -11.08 3.96 -15.66
CA VAL A 41 -9.91 3.44 -14.92
C VAL A 41 -9.88 3.97 -13.49
N VAL A 42 -10.18 5.25 -13.28
CA VAL A 42 -10.24 5.85 -11.94
C VAL A 42 -11.36 5.24 -11.10
N ALA A 43 -12.54 5.02 -11.68
CA ALA A 43 -13.67 4.41 -10.98
C ALA A 43 -13.39 2.94 -10.59
N GLU A 44 -12.79 2.16 -11.49
CA GLU A 44 -12.40 0.77 -11.23
C GLU A 44 -11.36 0.67 -10.11
N GLU A 45 -10.35 1.57 -10.11
CA GLU A 45 -9.33 1.60 -9.06
C GLU A 45 -9.92 2.08 -7.72
N ALA A 46 -10.84 3.03 -7.73
CA ALA A 46 -11.53 3.48 -6.52
C ALA A 46 -12.40 2.38 -5.91
N ALA A 47 -13.04 1.56 -6.74
CA ALA A 47 -13.81 0.40 -6.28
C ALA A 47 -12.91 -0.71 -5.70
N ARG A 48 -11.72 -0.91 -6.26
CA ARG A 48 -10.76 -1.93 -5.80
C ARG A 48 -9.99 -1.52 -4.54
N THR A 49 -9.67 -0.23 -4.42
CA THR A 49 -8.75 0.27 -3.39
C THR A 49 -9.40 1.36 -2.52
N PRO A 50 -9.90 1.02 -1.31
CA PRO A 50 -10.60 1.98 -0.44
C PRO A 50 -9.76 3.20 -0.02
N ARG A 51 -8.42 3.04 0.05
CA ARG A 51 -7.50 4.16 0.32
C ARG A 51 -7.50 5.17 -0.82
N PHE A 52 -7.61 4.70 -2.06
CA PHE A 52 -7.62 5.55 -3.26
C PHE A 52 -8.94 6.32 -3.35
N ALA A 53 -10.08 5.68 -3.08
CA ALA A 53 -11.38 6.36 -2.97
C ALA A 53 -11.35 7.54 -1.98
N LYS A 54 -10.79 7.32 -0.78
CA LYS A 54 -10.63 8.39 0.22
C LYS A 54 -9.70 9.52 -0.23
N ALA A 55 -8.66 9.19 -1.00
CA ALA A 55 -7.78 10.21 -1.55
C ALA A 55 -8.49 11.09 -2.58
N ILE A 56 -9.35 10.50 -3.43
CA ILE A 56 -10.22 11.24 -4.36
C ILE A 56 -11.14 12.20 -3.61
N GLU A 57 -11.87 11.72 -2.61
CA GLU A 57 -12.74 12.56 -1.78
C GLU A 57 -11.99 13.75 -1.18
N SER A 58 -10.79 13.53 -0.65
CA SER A 58 -9.97 14.60 -0.09
C SER A 58 -9.42 15.59 -1.12
N ALA A 59 -9.20 15.15 -2.36
CA ALA A 59 -8.70 16.01 -3.43
C ALA A 59 -9.76 16.96 -3.98
N PHE A 60 -11.04 16.55 -3.96
CA PHE A 60 -12.16 17.35 -4.44
C PHE A 60 -12.87 18.16 -3.34
N ALA A 61 -12.51 17.96 -2.08
CA ALA A 61 -12.87 18.86 -1.00
C ALA A 61 -12.07 20.16 -1.14
N VAL A 62 -12.51 21.07 -2.02
CA VAL A 62 -11.96 22.43 -2.12
C VAL A 62 -12.16 23.12 -0.76
N PRO A 63 -11.10 23.68 -0.13
CA PRO A 63 -11.31 24.61 0.97
C PRO A 63 -11.84 25.91 0.37
N SER A 64 -13.12 26.21 0.58
CA SER A 64 -13.62 27.57 0.37
C SER A 64 -12.94 28.49 1.37
N ASP A 65 -11.99 29.29 0.92
CA ASP A 65 -11.40 30.35 1.71
C ASP A 65 -12.44 31.44 1.99
N GLY A 66 -12.58 31.80 3.28
CA GLY A 66 -13.29 33.02 3.67
C GLY A 66 -14.41 32.87 4.70
N SER A 67 -14.26 32.03 5.73
CA SER A 67 -14.93 32.32 7.01
C SER A 67 -14.13 31.72 8.16
N ALA A 68 -13.54 32.60 8.96
CA ALA A 68 -13.14 32.27 10.32
C ALA A 68 -14.42 31.99 11.12
N ALA A 69 -14.94 30.76 11.03
CA ALA A 69 -16.03 30.28 11.84
C ALA A 69 -15.80 28.80 12.16
N ALA A 70 -15.42 28.60 13.43
CA ALA A 70 -15.34 27.36 14.20
C ALA A 70 -15.60 26.05 13.44
N VAL A 71 -14.50 25.35 13.14
CA VAL A 71 -14.52 23.91 12.88
C VAL A 71 -15.11 23.24 14.14
N PRO A 72 -16.22 22.48 14.06
CA PRO A 72 -16.60 21.61 15.17
C PRO A 72 -15.44 20.64 15.39
N ALA A 73 -14.96 20.60 16.63
CA ALA A 73 -13.80 19.80 17.04
C ALA A 73 -13.98 18.36 16.55
N SER A 74 -13.27 18.02 15.47
CA SER A 74 -13.03 16.64 15.10
C SER A 74 -12.39 16.00 16.32
N ALA A 75 -13.02 14.94 16.84
CA ALA A 75 -12.46 14.09 17.86
C ALA A 75 -10.98 13.83 17.51
N PRO A 76 -10.06 13.91 18.49
CA PRO A 76 -8.64 13.95 18.20
C PRO A 76 -8.30 12.77 17.29
N ALA A 77 -7.89 13.09 16.07
CA ALA A 77 -7.29 12.11 15.18
C ALA A 77 -6.29 11.31 16.03
N PRO A 78 -6.32 9.97 16.00
CA PRO A 78 -5.32 9.20 16.74
C PRO A 78 -3.99 9.77 16.29
N ARG A 79 -3.27 10.41 17.24
CA ARG A 79 -2.06 11.17 16.97
C ARG A 79 -1.31 10.36 15.93
N ARG A 80 -1.22 10.89 14.70
CA ARG A 80 -0.35 10.30 13.69
C ARG A 80 0.99 10.40 14.39
N ARG A 81 1.43 9.30 15.00
CA ARG A 81 2.72 9.24 15.69
C ARG A 81 3.64 9.85 14.67
N ALA A 82 4.24 10.99 15.01
CA ALA A 82 5.33 11.54 14.22
C ALA A 82 6.15 10.31 13.82
N ALA A 83 6.38 10.12 12.51
CA ALA A 83 7.09 8.96 12.04
C ALA A 83 8.28 8.82 12.97
N ALA A 84 8.29 7.73 13.76
CA ALA A 84 9.24 7.61 14.85
C ALA A 84 10.60 7.90 14.23
N PRO A 85 11.45 8.75 14.87
CA PRO A 85 12.78 9.04 14.35
C PRO A 85 13.36 7.71 13.91
N LYS A 86 13.80 7.62 12.64
CA LYS A 86 14.18 6.37 11.98
C LYS A 86 15.19 5.69 12.91
N VAL A 87 14.69 4.80 13.77
CA VAL A 87 15.52 4.15 14.79
C VAL A 87 16.53 3.41 13.96
N LYS A 88 17.80 3.79 14.11
CA LYS A 88 18.88 3.11 13.43
C LYS A 88 18.80 1.68 13.97
N ARG A 89 18.33 0.78 13.11
CA ARG A 89 18.21 -0.65 13.43
C ARG A 89 19.61 -1.13 13.80
N GLU A 90 19.68 -2.01 14.79
CA GLU A 90 20.95 -2.65 15.10
C GLU A 90 21.39 -3.49 13.88
N PRO A 91 22.69 -3.69 13.68
CA PRO A 91 23.17 -4.65 12.69
C PRO A 91 22.57 -6.04 12.95
N GLY A 92 22.23 -6.74 11.88
CA GLY A 92 21.83 -8.14 11.95
C GLY A 92 22.96 -8.99 12.52
N ALA A 93 22.58 -10.02 13.29
CA ALA A 93 23.56 -10.87 13.97
C ALA A 93 24.47 -11.66 13.01
N PHE A 94 24.02 -11.91 11.77
CA PHE A 94 24.76 -12.61 10.72
C PHE A 94 24.12 -12.36 9.35
N ASP A 95 24.86 -12.67 8.27
CA ASP A 95 24.31 -12.71 6.92
C ASP A 95 23.61 -14.06 6.65
N PRO A 96 22.28 -14.08 6.41
CA PRO A 96 21.52 -15.29 6.21
C PRO A 96 21.81 -15.97 4.86
N PHE A 97 22.32 -15.24 3.85
CA PHE A 97 22.71 -15.83 2.58
C PHE A 97 23.99 -16.65 2.70
N ASP A 98 24.94 -16.19 3.51
CA ASP A 98 26.18 -16.94 3.75
C ASP A 98 25.90 -18.20 4.54
N VAL A 99 25.10 -18.12 5.62
CA VAL A 99 24.67 -19.30 6.38
C VAL A 99 23.91 -20.28 5.48
N PHE A 100 23.00 -19.79 4.64
CA PHE A 100 22.24 -20.64 3.72
C PHE A 100 23.15 -21.37 2.71
N LYS A 101 24.19 -20.71 2.18
CA LYS A 101 25.12 -21.30 1.21
C LYS A 101 26.07 -22.32 1.85
N VAL A 102 26.55 -22.06 3.07
CA VAL A 102 27.56 -22.88 3.73
C VAL A 102 26.92 -24.03 4.51
N ASP A 103 25.92 -23.72 5.35
CA ASP A 103 25.36 -24.64 6.33
C ASP A 103 23.95 -25.15 5.95
N GLY A 104 23.28 -24.48 5.02
CA GLY A 104 21.99 -24.90 4.47
C GLY A 104 20.75 -24.39 5.23
N GLU A 105 19.58 -24.85 4.75
CA GLU A 105 18.25 -24.37 5.18
C GLU A 105 17.95 -24.63 6.67
N ALA A 106 18.24 -25.84 7.14
CA ALA A 106 17.93 -26.25 8.51
C ALA A 106 18.72 -25.46 9.55
N VAL A 107 20.01 -25.24 9.30
CA VAL A 107 20.89 -24.47 10.19
C VAL A 107 20.50 -22.99 10.19
N LEU A 108 20.12 -22.44 9.04
CA LEU A 108 19.60 -21.07 8.98
C LEU A 108 18.32 -20.92 9.83
N LEU A 109 17.38 -21.87 9.70
CA LEU A 109 16.15 -21.83 10.49
C LEU A 109 16.43 -21.92 11.99
N GLU A 110 17.32 -22.82 12.42
CA GLU A 110 17.73 -22.96 13.81
C GLU A 110 18.33 -21.66 14.36
N ARG A 111 19.29 -21.06 13.64
CA ARG A 111 19.92 -19.80 14.05
C ARG A 111 18.93 -18.64 14.12
N LEU A 112 17.99 -18.56 13.18
CA LEU A 112 16.92 -17.55 13.21
C LEU A 112 15.97 -17.79 14.38
N SER A 113 15.65 -19.03 14.71
CA SER A 113 14.72 -19.39 15.79
C SER A 113 15.31 -19.12 17.18
N ALA A 114 16.63 -19.06 17.29
CA ALA A 114 17.33 -18.66 18.51
C ALA A 114 17.33 -17.14 18.76
N LEU A 115 16.96 -16.33 17.76
CA LEU A 115 16.84 -14.88 17.89
C LEU A 115 15.44 -14.47 18.33
N ASP A 116 15.34 -13.23 18.85
CA ASP A 116 14.05 -12.60 19.06
C ASP A 116 13.48 -12.02 17.76
N ALA A 117 12.20 -11.62 17.82
CA ALA A 117 11.49 -11.12 16.65
C ALA A 117 12.06 -9.80 16.10
N ASP A 118 12.82 -9.05 16.88
CA ASP A 118 13.45 -7.82 16.44
C ASP A 118 14.81 -8.09 15.80
N GLY A 119 15.64 -8.98 16.37
CA GLY A 119 16.88 -9.44 15.76
C GLY A 119 16.68 -10.08 14.38
N ILE A 120 15.61 -10.86 14.18
CA ILE A 120 15.26 -11.37 12.84
C ILE A 120 14.91 -10.21 11.88
N LYS A 121 14.14 -9.21 12.34
CA LYS A 121 13.77 -8.08 11.47
C LYS A 121 14.94 -7.16 11.19
N ASP A 122 15.97 -7.16 12.02
CA ASP A 122 17.19 -6.39 11.82
C ASP A 122 18.02 -7.03 10.70
N ILE A 123 18.16 -8.36 10.71
CA ILE A 123 18.72 -9.13 9.58
C ILE A 123 17.94 -8.86 8.28
N ILE A 124 16.60 -8.95 8.33
CA ILE A 124 15.74 -8.69 7.16
C ILE A 124 15.95 -7.28 6.61
N ALA A 125 16.13 -6.30 7.49
CA ALA A 125 16.28 -4.89 7.11
C ALA A 125 17.67 -4.61 6.53
N GLU A 126 18.73 -5.15 7.14
CA GLU A 126 20.11 -4.98 6.68
C GLU A 126 20.33 -5.58 5.29
N GLN A 127 19.73 -6.75 5.05
CA GLN A 127 19.88 -7.51 3.81
C GLN A 127 18.78 -7.19 2.77
N GLU A 128 17.95 -6.19 3.04
CA GLU A 128 16.83 -5.75 2.17
C GLU A 128 15.91 -6.88 1.68
N ILE A 129 15.73 -7.94 2.49
CA ILE A 129 15.01 -9.17 2.14
C ILE A 129 13.50 -8.90 1.91
N ASP A 130 12.94 -7.95 2.68
CA ASP A 130 11.52 -7.59 2.69
C ASP A 130 11.20 -6.27 1.97
N THR A 131 11.40 -6.27 0.65
CA THR A 131 11.13 -5.13 -0.23
C THR A 131 9.66 -4.66 -0.19
N HIS A 132 8.73 -5.58 0.09
CA HIS A 132 7.28 -5.31 0.12
C HIS A 132 6.73 -5.04 1.53
N LYS A 133 7.60 -5.02 2.56
CA LYS A 133 7.24 -4.74 3.96
C LYS A 133 6.22 -5.72 4.56
N GLU A 134 6.25 -6.98 4.13
CA GLU A 134 5.36 -8.06 4.59
C GLU A 134 5.59 -8.44 6.06
N THR A 135 6.82 -8.31 6.54
CA THR A 135 7.24 -8.69 7.89
C THR A 135 6.87 -7.65 8.94
N GLY A 136 6.55 -6.42 8.51
CA GLY A 136 6.26 -5.30 9.41
C GLY A 136 5.08 -5.55 10.38
N ARG A 137 4.14 -6.43 10.02
CA ARG A 137 3.01 -6.84 10.88
C ARG A 137 3.23 -8.18 11.60
N LYS A 138 4.24 -8.96 11.20
CA LYS A 138 4.55 -10.25 11.83
C LYS A 138 5.24 -10.01 13.18
N ARG A 139 4.90 -10.82 14.18
CA ARG A 139 5.40 -10.70 15.56
C ARG A 139 5.94 -12.01 16.11
N LYS A 140 5.43 -13.14 15.62
CA LYS A 140 5.87 -14.47 16.03
C LYS A 140 7.24 -14.77 15.42
N VAL A 141 8.17 -15.23 16.24
CA VAL A 141 9.55 -15.61 15.86
C VAL A 141 9.49 -16.68 14.76
N ASP A 142 8.80 -17.79 14.98
CA ASP A 142 8.70 -18.89 14.00
C ASP A 142 8.20 -18.43 12.63
N VAL A 143 7.20 -17.54 12.62
CA VAL A 143 6.63 -17.01 11.37
C VAL A 143 7.63 -16.12 10.64
N LEU A 144 8.44 -15.35 11.36
CA LEU A 144 9.49 -14.53 10.79
C LEU A 144 10.66 -15.39 10.30
N ALA A 145 11.07 -16.39 11.08
CA ALA A 145 12.16 -17.30 10.75
C ALA A 145 11.85 -18.08 9.45
N VAL A 146 10.70 -18.77 9.41
CA VAL A 146 10.28 -19.54 8.22
C VAL A 146 10.16 -18.64 6.99
N TRP A 147 9.51 -17.48 7.11
CA TRP A 147 9.38 -16.53 6.00
C TRP A 147 10.75 -16.05 5.48
N THR A 148 11.70 -15.80 6.38
CA THR A 148 13.06 -15.36 6.01
C THR A 148 13.80 -16.45 5.25
N VAL A 149 13.72 -17.69 5.72
CA VAL A 149 14.33 -18.86 5.04
C VAL A 149 13.77 -19.03 3.63
N GLU A 150 12.45 -19.01 3.47
CA GLU A 150 11.79 -19.11 2.16
C GLU A 150 12.25 -18.00 1.22
N ARG A 151 12.37 -16.77 1.74
CA ARG A 151 12.78 -15.62 0.95
C ARG A 151 14.24 -15.68 0.52
N VAL A 152 15.13 -16.07 1.43
CA VAL A 152 16.57 -16.27 1.15
C VAL A 152 16.76 -17.36 0.09
N LYS A 153 16.04 -18.48 0.20
CA LYS A 153 16.03 -19.56 -0.80
C LYS A 153 15.58 -19.06 -2.18
N ALA A 154 14.48 -18.33 -2.23
CA ALA A 154 13.96 -17.78 -3.49
C ALA A 154 14.93 -16.77 -4.14
N LEU A 155 15.56 -15.90 -3.34
CA LEU A 155 16.52 -14.91 -3.82
C LEU A 155 17.84 -15.55 -4.28
N THR A 156 18.30 -16.59 -3.58
CA THR A 156 19.51 -17.36 -3.96
C THR A 156 19.29 -18.14 -5.25
N SER A 157 18.11 -18.77 -5.42
CA SER A 157 17.75 -19.54 -6.61
C SER A 157 17.66 -18.69 -7.88
N LYS A 158 17.20 -17.44 -7.77
CA LYS A 158 17.14 -16.50 -8.91
C LYS A 158 18.50 -16.25 -9.58
N GLY A 159 19.61 -16.29 -8.82
CA GLY A 159 20.96 -16.16 -9.38
C GLY A 159 21.50 -17.44 -10.02
N SER A 160 20.89 -18.60 -9.75
CA SER A 160 21.28 -19.89 -10.32
C SER A 160 20.72 -20.10 -11.73
N ALA A 161 19.51 -19.58 -12.01
CA ALA A 161 18.85 -19.73 -13.31
C ALA A 161 19.52 -18.98 -14.48
N PHE A 162 20.53 -18.15 -14.20
CA PHE A 162 21.30 -17.40 -15.19
C PHE A 162 22.79 -17.78 -15.22
N ARG A 163 23.20 -18.85 -14.53
CA ARG A 163 24.56 -19.42 -14.60
C ARG A 163 24.58 -20.71 -15.40
#